data_AF-A0A519CAY4-F1
#
_entry.id   AF-A0A519CAY4-F1
#
_cell.length_a   1.000
_cell.length_b   1.000
_cell.length_c   1.000
_cell.angle_alpha   90.00
_cell.angle_beta   90.00
_cell.angle_gamma   90.00
#
_symmetry.space_group_name_H-M   'P 1'
#
loop_
_entity.id
_entity.type
_entity.pdbx_description
1 polymer ?
#
loop_
_entity_poly.entity_id
_entity_poly.type
_entity_poly.pdbx_seq_one_letter_code
_entity_poly.pdbx_strand_id
1 'polypeptide(L)'
;MGKRPLVRRRGRGGNQFRSTSTGKVGKTATYPRFPLAENHTGEIIDLVHERGREAPLSKVRFEDGSVSFIPAVLGTKVGESLQFGLKSKIEKGNVISVQNIPDGTIVCNIERHFGDGGAIVKSA
;
A
#
# COMPACT_ATOMS: atom_id res chain seq x y z
N MET A 1 -24.93 -28.38 28.25
CA MET A 1 -23.69 -27.72 27.76
C MET A 1 -24.07 -26.77 26.62
N GLY A 2 -23.59 -25.53 26.61
CA GLY A 2 -24.00 -24.50 25.63
C GLY A 2 -23.34 -24.63 24.25
N LYS A 3 -23.95 -24.04 23.22
CA LYS A 3 -23.37 -23.93 21.87
C LYS A 3 -22.17 -22.97 21.85
N ARG A 4 -21.26 -23.15 20.89
CA ARG A 4 -20.08 -22.29 20.74
C ARG A 4 -20.46 -20.87 20.29
N PRO A 5 -19.82 -19.81 20.84
CA PRO A 5 -20.03 -18.43 20.40
C PRO A 5 -19.51 -18.20 18.97
N LEU A 6 -20.05 -17.17 18.30
CA LEU A 6 -19.74 -16.84 16.90
C LEU A 6 -18.25 -16.58 16.65
N VAL A 7 -17.55 -15.91 17.58
CA VAL A 7 -16.11 -15.61 17.44
C VAL A 7 -15.27 -16.88 17.29
N ARG A 8 -15.60 -17.94 18.03
CA ARG A 8 -14.93 -19.26 17.91
C ARG A 8 -15.26 -19.96 16.60
N ARG A 9 -16.46 -19.76 16.04
CA ARG A 9 -16.83 -20.28 14.72
C ARG A 9 -16.07 -19.55 13.61
N ARG A 10 -15.90 -18.23 13.75
CA ARG A 10 -15.13 -17.39 12.82
C ARG A 10 -13.67 -17.83 12.74
N GLY A 11 -13.02 -18.08 13.88
CA GLY A 11 -11.62 -18.54 13.94
C GLY A 11 -11.35 -19.88 13.23
N ARG A 12 -12.37 -20.74 13.07
CA ARG A 12 -12.26 -21.98 12.28
C ARG A 12 -12.16 -21.71 10.77
N GLY A 13 -12.55 -20.52 10.30
CA GLY A 13 -12.46 -20.14 8.90
C GLY A 13 -13.39 -20.93 7.98
N GLY A 14 -14.63 -21.21 8.39
CA GLY A 14 -15.65 -21.77 7.50
C GLY A 14 -16.06 -20.76 6.41
N ASN A 15 -16.61 -21.24 5.28
CA ASN A 15 -16.93 -20.41 4.11
C ASN A 15 -17.83 -19.20 4.44
N GLN A 16 -18.69 -19.30 5.45
CA GLN A 16 -19.58 -18.21 5.89
C GLN A 16 -18.83 -17.00 6.47
N PHE A 17 -17.57 -17.20 6.88
CA PHE A 17 -16.73 -16.18 7.51
C PHE A 17 -15.51 -15.77 6.67
N ARG A 18 -15.33 -16.38 5.48
CA ARG A 18 -14.22 -16.06 4.59
C ARG A 18 -14.57 -14.85 3.72
N SER A 19 -13.62 -13.95 3.54
CA SER A 19 -13.73 -12.90 2.54
C SER A 19 -13.64 -13.51 1.14
N THR A 20 -14.46 -13.03 0.22
CA THR A 20 -14.32 -13.37 -1.20
C THR A 20 -13.05 -12.75 -1.77
N SER A 21 -12.33 -13.49 -2.60
CA SER A 21 -11.16 -12.99 -3.36
C SER A 21 -11.54 -12.34 -4.69
N THR A 22 -12.81 -12.43 -5.09
CA THR A 22 -13.33 -11.86 -6.34
C THR A 22 -13.10 -10.34 -6.39
N GLY A 23 -12.41 -9.87 -7.43
CA GLY A 23 -12.14 -8.45 -7.63
C GLY A 23 -10.99 -7.88 -6.78
N LYS A 24 -10.19 -8.75 -6.14
CA LYS A 24 -8.92 -8.36 -5.51
C LYS A 24 -7.84 -8.20 -6.57
N VAL A 25 -7.03 -7.15 -6.46
CA VAL A 25 -6.03 -6.77 -7.47
C VAL A 25 -4.64 -7.12 -6.94
N GLY A 26 -3.97 -8.08 -7.60
CA GLY A 26 -2.57 -8.44 -7.34
C GLY A 26 -2.26 -8.97 -5.93
N LYS A 27 -0.96 -9.02 -5.61
CA LYS A 27 -0.48 -9.12 -4.21
C LYS A 27 -0.78 -7.80 -3.50
N THR A 28 -1.00 -7.88 -2.19
CA THR A 28 -1.32 -6.79 -1.26
C THR A 28 -0.73 -5.44 -1.70
N ALA A 29 -1.53 -4.37 -1.58
CA ALA A 29 -1.04 -3.01 -1.80
C ALA A 29 0.08 -2.66 -0.81
N THR A 30 1.32 -2.95 -1.19
CA THR A 30 2.53 -2.83 -0.37
C THR A 30 3.63 -2.16 -1.19
N TYR A 31 4.52 -1.46 -0.50
CA TYR A 31 5.76 -1.02 -1.14
C TYR A 31 6.61 -2.23 -1.57
N PRO A 32 7.26 -2.15 -2.73
CA PRO A 32 8.31 -3.09 -3.09
C PRO A 32 9.47 -3.00 -2.09
N ARG A 33 10.18 -4.12 -1.93
CA ARG A 33 11.31 -4.20 -1.02
C ARG A 33 12.59 -3.71 -1.70
N PHE A 34 12.93 -2.45 -1.47
CA PHE A 34 14.14 -1.83 -2.00
C PHE A 34 15.29 -1.78 -0.98
N PRO A 35 16.57 -1.85 -1.43
CA PRO A 35 17.72 -1.55 -0.61
C PRO A 35 17.74 -0.08 -0.16
N LEU A 36 18.19 0.18 1.07
CA LEU A 36 18.13 1.53 1.68
C LEU A 36 19.03 2.57 0.98
N ALA A 37 20.10 2.11 0.33
CA ALA A 37 21.08 2.97 -0.32
C ALA A 37 20.63 3.46 -1.72
N GLU A 38 19.65 2.79 -2.31
CA GLU A 38 19.21 3.03 -3.67
C GLU A 38 18.03 4.02 -3.68
N ASN A 39 17.94 4.80 -4.78
CA ASN A 39 16.76 5.59 -5.05
C ASN A 39 16.13 5.02 -6.32
N HIS A 40 14.84 4.72 -6.25
CA HIS A 40 14.09 4.20 -7.38
C HIS A 40 13.04 5.20 -7.82
N THR A 41 12.84 5.32 -9.12
CA THR A 41 11.70 6.06 -9.67
C THR A 41 10.68 5.10 -10.25
N GLY A 42 9.40 5.46 -10.10
CA GLY A 42 8.29 4.71 -10.64
C GLY A 42 7.29 5.64 -11.32
N GLU A 43 6.77 5.22 -12.46
CA GLU A 43 5.75 5.95 -13.20
C GLU A 43 4.37 5.36 -12.91
N ILE A 44 3.38 6.21 -12.68
CA ILE A 44 1.99 5.78 -12.47
C ILE A 44 1.37 5.49 -13.83
N ILE A 45 1.14 4.22 -14.11
CA ILE A 45 0.58 3.77 -15.38
C ILE A 45 -0.94 3.71 -15.38
N ASP A 46 -1.56 3.54 -14.21
CA ASP A 46 -3.03 3.45 -14.09
C ASP A 46 -3.51 3.70 -12.65
N LEU A 47 -4.80 4.02 -12.50
CA LEU A 47 -5.51 4.12 -11.22
C LEU A 47 -6.63 3.08 -11.18
N VAL A 48 -6.49 2.08 -10.30
CA VAL A 48 -7.32 0.88 -10.29
C VAL A 48 -8.18 0.83 -9.02
N HIS A 49 -9.45 0.50 -9.19
CA HIS A 49 -10.34 0.18 -8.08
C HIS A 49 -10.22 -1.30 -7.68
N GLU A 50 -9.97 -1.57 -6.39
CA GLU A 50 -9.96 -2.93 -5.83
C GLU A 50 -11.21 -3.17 -4.98
N ARG A 51 -11.94 -4.25 -5.26
CA ARG A 51 -13.15 -4.58 -4.49
C ARG A 51 -12.80 -4.87 -3.03
N GLY A 52 -13.54 -4.26 -2.10
CA GLY A 52 -13.33 -4.43 -0.67
C GLY A 52 -12.08 -3.74 -0.13
N ARG A 53 -11.58 -2.73 -0.85
CA ARG A 53 -10.72 -1.67 -0.33
C ARG A 53 -11.46 -0.34 -0.54
N GLU A 54 -11.37 0.55 0.44
CA GLU A 54 -12.02 1.86 0.36
C GLU A 54 -11.22 2.84 -0.50
N ALA A 55 -9.89 2.81 -0.41
CA ALA A 55 -9.00 3.63 -1.21
C ALA A 55 -8.71 3.02 -2.61
N PRO A 56 -8.65 3.85 -3.67
CA PRO A 56 -8.13 3.41 -4.97
C PRO A 56 -6.63 3.09 -4.91
N LEU A 57 -6.15 2.28 -5.85
CA LEU A 57 -4.75 1.89 -5.95
C LEU A 57 -4.09 2.53 -7.16
N SER A 58 -2.89 3.05 -6.98
CA SER A 58 -2.00 3.44 -8.06
C SER A 58 -1.22 2.21 -8.53
N LYS A 59 -1.31 1.93 -9.83
CA LYS A 59 -0.46 0.94 -10.50
C LYS A 59 0.82 1.64 -10.93
N VAL A 60 1.92 1.29 -10.29
CA VAL A 60 3.23 1.93 -10.47
C VAL A 60 4.16 0.98 -11.20
N ARG A 61 4.79 1.44 -12.28
CA ARG A 61 5.83 0.72 -13.02
C ARG A 61 7.19 1.33 -12.71
N PHE A 62 8.12 0.51 -12.26
CA PHE A 62 9.49 0.91 -11.94
C PHE A 62 10.43 0.78 -13.15
N GLU A 63 11.62 1.35 -13.02
CA GLU A 63 12.68 1.32 -14.04
C GLU A 63 13.12 -0.11 -14.44
N ASP A 64 13.05 -1.05 -13.50
CA ASP A 64 13.34 -2.48 -13.72
C ASP A 64 12.21 -3.22 -14.47
N GLY A 65 11.12 -2.52 -14.80
CA GLY A 65 9.93 -3.08 -15.43
C GLY A 65 8.98 -3.78 -14.45
N SER A 66 9.30 -3.81 -13.15
CA SER A 66 8.40 -4.36 -12.13
C SER A 66 7.17 -3.47 -11.94
N VAL A 67 6.05 -4.10 -11.59
CA VAL A 67 4.77 -3.40 -11.34
C VAL A 67 4.34 -3.64 -9.90
N SER A 68 4.06 -2.56 -9.17
CA SER A 68 3.51 -2.62 -7.82
C SER A 68 2.20 -1.85 -7.73
N PHE A 69 1.38 -2.22 -6.75
CA PHE A 69 0.14 -1.53 -6.42
C PHE A 69 0.30 -0.84 -5.08
N ILE A 70 0.10 0.46 -5.04
CA ILE A 70 0.27 1.28 -3.84
C ILE A 70 -1.05 2.05 -3.61
N PRO A 71 -1.48 2.30 -2.36
CA PRO A 71 -2.61 3.18 -2.12
C PRO A 71 -2.41 4.55 -2.77
N ALA A 72 -3.37 4.99 -3.57
CA ALA A 72 -3.28 6.28 -4.25
C ALA A 72 -3.46 7.42 -3.23
N VAL A 73 -2.69 8.49 -3.41
CA VAL A 73 -2.79 9.70 -2.59
C VAL A 73 -3.76 10.68 -3.27
N LEU A 74 -4.35 11.59 -2.50
CA LEU A 74 -5.18 12.63 -3.07
C LEU A 74 -4.38 13.49 -4.06
N GLY A 75 -4.88 13.57 -5.29
CA GLY A 75 -4.27 14.37 -6.36
C GLY A 75 -3.34 13.58 -7.29
N THR A 76 -3.14 12.29 -7.06
CA THR A 76 -2.36 11.41 -7.93
C THR A 76 -2.92 11.37 -9.35
N LYS A 77 -2.05 11.47 -10.36
CA LYS A 77 -2.41 11.41 -11.79
C LYS A 77 -1.65 10.31 -12.53
N VAL A 78 -2.24 9.79 -13.60
CA VAL A 78 -1.56 8.88 -14.53
C VAL A 78 -0.47 9.64 -15.27
N GLY A 79 0.73 9.06 -15.39
CA GLY A 79 1.93 9.64 -15.96
C GLY A 79 2.81 10.41 -14.96
N GLU A 80 2.36 10.56 -13.71
CA GLU A 80 3.16 11.18 -12.65
C GLU A 80 4.30 10.23 -12.20
N SER A 81 5.45 10.79 -11.86
CA SER A 81 6.60 10.04 -11.35
C SER A 81 6.68 10.11 -9.83
N LEU A 82 6.89 8.96 -9.22
CA LEU A 82 7.05 8.77 -7.79
C LEU A 82 8.49 8.38 -7.49
N GLN A 83 9.04 8.92 -6.41
CA GLN A 83 10.38 8.61 -5.95
C GLN A 83 10.34 7.82 -4.66
N PHE A 84 11.21 6.81 -4.56
CA PHE A 84 11.37 5.94 -3.42
C PHE A 84 12.83 5.98 -2.97
N GLY A 85 13.09 6.37 -1.74
CA GLY A 85 14.45 6.40 -1.20
C GLY A 85 14.67 7.43 -0.10
N LEU A 86 15.86 7.41 0.49
CA LEU A 86 16.22 8.33 1.57
C LEU A 86 16.40 9.78 1.08
N LYS A 87 16.81 9.96 -0.19
CA LYS A 87 17.07 11.28 -0.79
C LYS A 87 15.90 11.79 -1.64
N SER A 88 14.76 11.11 -1.60
CA SER A 88 13.56 11.52 -2.35
C SER A 88 13.07 12.89 -1.90
N LYS A 89 12.51 13.66 -2.83
CA LYS A 89 11.92 14.97 -2.50
C LYS A 89 10.66 14.79 -1.67
N ILE A 90 10.43 15.71 -0.74
CA ILE A 90 9.20 15.76 0.08
C ILE A 90 8.08 16.37 -0.78
N GLU A 91 7.50 15.54 -1.63
CA GLU A 91 6.37 15.88 -2.49
C GLU A 91 5.27 14.83 -2.32
N LYS A 92 4.03 15.17 -2.70
CA LYS A 92 2.88 14.27 -2.53
C LYS A 92 3.11 13.00 -3.37
N GLY A 93 2.91 11.85 -2.74
CA GLY A 93 3.08 10.54 -3.39
C GLY A 93 4.48 9.92 -3.24
N ASN A 94 5.52 10.73 -3.01
CA ASN A 94 6.87 10.19 -2.80
C ASN A 94 6.97 9.42 -1.48
N VAL A 95 7.84 8.41 -1.48
CA VAL A 95 8.07 7.53 -0.34
C VAL A 95 9.46 7.78 0.21
N ILE A 96 9.50 8.30 1.43
CA ILE A 96 10.72 8.67 2.14
C ILE A 96 10.69 8.11 3.57
N SER A 97 11.86 7.94 4.19
CA SER A 97 11.95 7.58 5.61
C SER A 97 11.38 8.67 6.51
N VAL A 98 10.67 8.26 7.56
CA VAL A 98 10.02 9.14 8.56
C VAL A 98 11.02 10.12 9.18
N GLN A 99 12.28 9.72 9.35
CA GLN A 99 13.33 10.57 9.94
C GLN A 99 13.64 11.84 9.11
N ASN A 100 13.32 11.83 7.80
CA ASN A 100 13.59 12.92 6.87
C ASN A 100 12.34 13.78 6.60
N ILE A 101 11.19 13.44 7.19
CA ILE A 101 9.93 14.16 6.98
C ILE A 101 9.82 15.27 8.04
N PRO A 102 9.52 16.51 7.65
CA PRO A 102 9.32 17.59 8.61
C PRO A 102 8.02 17.40 9.39
N ASP A 103 8.04 17.84 10.65
CA ASP A 103 6.87 17.77 11.52
C ASP A 103 5.68 18.54 10.93
N GLY A 104 4.47 18.00 11.14
CA GLY A 104 3.23 18.56 10.59
C GLY A 104 2.90 18.11 9.17
N THR A 105 3.72 17.26 8.54
CA THR A 105 3.40 16.67 7.23
C THR A 105 2.36 15.56 7.34
N ILE A 106 1.38 15.55 6.44
CA ILE A 106 0.41 14.47 6.33
C ILE A 106 1.06 13.31 5.58
N VAL A 107 1.08 12.13 6.21
CA VAL A 107 1.66 10.90 5.68
C VAL A 107 0.63 9.78 5.64
N CYS A 108 0.83 8.79 4.79
CA CYS A 108 -0.02 7.60 4.69
C CYS A 108 0.83 6.35 4.44
N ASN A 109 0.22 5.18 4.62
CA ASN A 109 0.82 3.88 4.31
C ASN A 109 2.20 3.68 4.99
N ILE A 110 2.23 3.82 6.32
CA ILE A 110 3.46 3.77 7.12
C ILE A 110 3.87 2.32 7.41
N GLU A 111 5.16 2.04 7.31
CA GLU A 111 5.75 0.77 7.72
C GLU A 111 5.82 0.66 9.25
N ARG A 112 5.37 -0.46 9.83
CA ARG A 112 5.55 -0.73 11.26
C ARG A 112 6.98 -1.19 11.54
N HIS A 113 7.54 -1.98 10.63
CA HIS A 113 8.93 -2.37 10.61
C HIS A 113 9.48 -2.14 9.21
N PHE A 114 10.74 -1.70 9.14
CA PHE A 114 11.39 -1.43 7.87
C PHE A 114 11.25 -2.62 6.91
N GLY A 115 10.70 -2.37 5.72
CA GLY A 115 10.50 -3.36 4.66
C GLY A 115 9.27 -4.25 4.80
N ASP A 116 8.33 -3.93 5.70
CA ASP A 116 7.02 -4.61 5.77
C ASP A 116 6.05 -4.18 4.66
N GLY A 117 6.40 -3.15 3.88
CA GLY A 117 5.62 -2.67 2.74
C GLY A 117 4.41 -1.83 3.13
N GLY A 118 4.36 -1.35 4.38
CA GLY A 118 3.30 -0.53 4.93
C GLY A 118 2.29 -1.38 5.69
N ALA A 119 2.01 -1.02 6.93
CA ALA A 119 1.05 -1.70 7.79
C ALA A 119 -0.01 -0.76 8.37
N ILE A 120 0.31 0.53 8.48
CA ILE A 120 -0.48 1.52 9.24
C ILE A 120 -1.00 2.59 8.28
N VAL A 121 -2.20 3.14 8.55
CA VAL A 121 -2.83 4.23 7.78
C VAL A 121 -2.99 3.87 6.29
N LYS A 122 -3.69 2.75 6.03
CA LYS A 122 -3.99 2.22 4.68
C LYS A 122 -5.44 2.41 4.21
N SER A 123 -6.33 2.86 5.10
CA SER A 123 -7.72 3.16 4.79
C SER A 123 -7.86 4.58 4.24
N ALA A 124 -8.96 4.83 3.53
CA ALA A 124 -9.34 6.16 3.04
C ALA A 124 -9.91 7.04 4.17
#